data_AF-A0A919JRD0-F1
#
_entry.id   AF-A0A919JRD0-F1
#
_cell.length_a   1.000
_cell.length_b   1.000
_cell.length_c   1.000
_cell.angle_alpha   90.00
_cell.angle_beta   90.00
_cell.angle_gamma   90.00
#
_symmetry.space_group_name_H-M   'P 1'
#
loop_
_entity.id
_entity.type
_entity.pdbx_description
1 polymer ?
#
loop_
_entity_poly.entity_id
_entity_poly.type
_entity_poly.pdbx_seq_one_letter_code
_entity_poly.pdbx_strand_id
1 'polypeptide(L)'
;MDSELQHLAWQQARRDDPALPETPWAEGLSSEARRHAWLALLAALTAAEREITTLTARAAERAAEYGADYPALGAAAGMTRQGARRRWPGLSPRGGAAALHRRAERMAAARDQSAVTDPLAIYGHGN
;
A
#
# COMPACT_ATOMS: atom_id res chain seq x y z
N MET A 1 18.18 18.61 -9.02
CA MET A 1 18.26 17.15 -8.85
C MET A 1 16.84 16.64 -8.83
N ASP A 2 16.51 15.73 -9.74
CA ASP A 2 15.23 15.01 -9.69
C ASP A 2 15.34 13.85 -8.70
N SER A 3 14.34 13.69 -7.84
CA SER A 3 14.28 12.61 -6.85
C SER A 3 13.79 11.32 -7.52
N GLU A 4 14.25 10.14 -7.08
CA GLU A 4 13.70 8.85 -7.55
C GLU A 4 12.17 8.78 -7.41
N LEU A 5 11.60 9.42 -6.37
CA LEU A 5 10.16 9.50 -6.18
C LEU A 5 9.48 10.35 -7.27
N GLN A 6 10.13 11.39 -7.78
CA GLN A 6 9.61 12.19 -8.89
C GLN A 6 9.63 11.38 -10.19
N HIS A 7 10.71 10.63 -10.46
CA HIS A 7 10.75 9.69 -11.59
C HIS A 7 9.64 8.64 -11.51
N LEU A 8 9.43 8.01 -10.34
CA LEU A 8 8.38 6.99 -10.18
C LEU A 8 6.97 7.58 -10.33
N ALA A 9 6.71 8.74 -9.73
CA ALA A 9 5.44 9.45 -9.89
C ALA A 9 5.20 9.84 -11.35
N TRP A 10 6.25 10.26 -12.06
CA TRP A 10 6.17 10.58 -13.47
C TRP A 10 5.91 9.36 -14.35
N GLN A 11 6.58 8.23 -14.09
CA GLN A 11 6.31 6.97 -14.78
C GLN A 11 4.85 6.55 -14.58
N GLN A 12 4.29 6.74 -13.38
CA GLN A 12 2.88 6.45 -13.14
C GLN A 12 1.96 7.40 -13.91
N ALA A 13 2.23 8.71 -13.88
CA ALA A 13 1.45 9.70 -14.65
C ALA A 13 1.40 9.35 -16.15
N ARG A 14 2.52 8.91 -16.72
CA ARG A 14 2.59 8.47 -18.13
C ARG A 14 1.88 7.15 -18.43
N ARG A 15 1.76 6.25 -17.44
CA ARG A 15 0.94 5.04 -17.60
C ARG A 15 -0.54 5.40 -17.67
N ASP A 16 -0.95 6.41 -16.90
CA ASP A 16 -2.33 6.89 -16.87
C ASP A 16 -2.65 7.76 -18.10
N ASP A 17 -1.69 8.56 -18.57
CA ASP A 17 -1.77 9.37 -19.78
C ASP A 17 -0.51 9.22 -20.66
N PRO A 18 -0.54 8.33 -21.66
CA PRO A 18 0.59 8.12 -22.58
C PRO A 18 0.91 9.31 -23.50
N ALA A 19 0.04 10.32 -23.60
CA ALA A 19 0.27 11.50 -24.42
C ALA A 19 1.22 12.52 -23.77
N LEU A 20 1.52 12.35 -22.48
CA LEU A 20 2.48 13.17 -21.76
C LEU A 20 3.90 13.04 -22.36
N PRO A 21 4.72 14.11 -22.29
CA PRO A 21 6.10 14.07 -22.78
C PRO A 21 6.95 13.04 -22.03
N GLU A 22 8.13 12.71 -22.56
CA GLU A 22 9.05 11.76 -21.88
C GLU A 22 9.42 12.21 -20.47
N THR A 23 9.59 13.51 -20.26
CA THR A 23 9.90 14.13 -18.96
C THR A 23 9.25 15.52 -18.86
N PRO A 24 8.82 15.96 -17.66
CA PRO A 24 8.28 17.31 -17.47
C PRO A 24 9.38 18.38 -17.55
N TRP A 25 10.66 17.98 -17.54
CA TRP A 25 11.82 18.87 -17.66
C TRP A 25 12.39 18.90 -19.08
N ALA A 26 11.74 18.25 -20.05
CA ALA A 26 12.27 18.20 -21.41
C ALA A 26 12.50 19.62 -21.98
N GLU A 27 13.61 19.79 -22.66
CA GLU A 27 13.90 21.02 -23.40
C GLU A 27 12.97 21.11 -24.62
N GLY A 28 12.68 22.33 -25.09
CA GLY A 28 11.86 22.55 -26.27
C GLY A 28 10.34 22.38 -26.10
N LEU A 29 9.84 22.04 -24.90
CA LEU A 29 8.40 22.01 -24.64
C LEU A 29 7.77 23.40 -24.77
N SER A 30 6.62 23.48 -25.44
CA SER A 30 5.78 24.67 -25.40
C SER A 30 5.34 24.98 -23.98
N SER A 31 5.03 26.24 -23.67
CA SER A 31 4.56 26.64 -22.33
C SER A 31 3.32 25.85 -21.89
N GLU A 32 2.43 25.53 -22.84
CA GLU A 32 1.24 24.73 -22.57
C GLU A 32 1.58 23.26 -22.25
N ALA A 33 2.43 22.62 -23.06
CA ALA A 33 2.88 21.25 -22.81
C ALA A 33 3.63 21.13 -21.49
N ARG A 34 4.49 22.11 -21.18
CA ARG A 34 5.20 22.20 -19.90
C ARG A 34 4.23 22.35 -18.73
N ARG A 35 3.25 23.26 -18.82
CA ARG A 35 2.21 23.42 -17.79
C ARG A 35 1.44 22.13 -17.57
N HIS A 36 1.02 21.46 -18.66
CA HIS A 36 0.28 20.21 -18.58
C HIS A 36 1.11 19.10 -17.90
N ALA A 37 2.38 18.95 -18.26
CA ALA A 37 3.29 17.99 -17.64
C ALA A 37 3.46 18.23 -16.13
N TRP A 38 3.63 19.48 -15.69
CA TRP A 38 3.72 19.79 -14.26
C TRP A 38 2.43 19.55 -13.49
N LEU A 39 1.26 19.80 -14.10
CA LEU A 39 -0.03 19.48 -13.50
C LEU A 39 -0.23 17.96 -13.36
N ALA A 40 0.17 17.18 -14.36
CA ALA A 40 0.13 15.73 -14.29
C ALA A 40 1.05 15.17 -13.18
N LEU A 41 2.28 15.70 -13.07
CA LEU A 41 3.19 15.32 -11.99
C LEU A 41 2.62 15.67 -10.61
N LEU A 42 2.02 16.86 -10.45
CA LEU A 42 1.36 17.27 -9.21
C LEU A 42 0.23 16.31 -8.84
N ALA A 43 -0.62 15.95 -9.81
CA ALA A 43 -1.72 15.01 -9.59
C ALA A 43 -1.22 13.64 -9.14
N ALA A 44 -0.17 13.11 -9.81
CA ALA A 44 0.43 11.83 -9.46
C ALA A 44 1.06 11.84 -8.06
N LEU A 45 1.80 12.89 -7.70
CA LEU A 45 2.38 13.03 -6.36
C LEU A 45 1.31 13.15 -5.27
N THR A 46 0.22 13.87 -5.55
CA THR A 46 -0.91 13.99 -4.63
C THR A 46 -1.61 12.65 -4.42
N ALA A 47 -1.76 11.85 -5.48
CA ALA A 47 -2.30 10.50 -5.37
C ALA A 47 -1.37 9.59 -4.54
N ALA A 48 -0.06 9.66 -4.81
CA ALA A 48 0.94 8.91 -4.05
C ALA A 48 0.95 9.28 -2.55
N GLU A 49 0.81 10.56 -2.20
CA GLU A 49 0.73 11.00 -0.80
C GLU A 49 -0.46 10.37 -0.05
N ARG A 50 -1.63 10.32 -0.67
CA ARG A 50 -2.84 9.68 -0.11
C ARG A 50 -2.64 8.19 0.09
N GLU A 51 -2.02 7.53 -0.88
CA GLU A 51 -1.75 6.10 -0.81
C GLU A 51 -0.68 5.77 0.22
N ILE A 52 0.44 6.50 0.26
CA ILE A 52 1.48 6.38 1.29
C ILE A 52 0.88 6.57 2.67
N THR A 53 -0.02 7.54 2.86
CA THR A 53 -0.71 7.77 4.14
C THR A 53 -1.50 6.52 4.57
N THR A 54 -2.24 5.92 3.64
CA THR A 54 -3.03 4.71 3.87
C THR A 54 -2.13 3.50 4.15
N LEU A 55 -1.09 3.30 3.34
CA LEU A 55 -0.13 2.21 3.50
C LEU A 55 0.63 2.32 4.82
N THR A 56 0.99 3.53 5.23
CA THR A 56 1.66 3.80 6.50
C THR A 56 0.77 3.44 7.69
N ALA A 57 -0.52 3.79 7.64
CA ALA A 57 -1.47 3.38 8.69
C ALA A 57 -1.59 1.86 8.78
N ARG A 58 -1.75 1.18 7.63
CA ARG A 58 -1.81 -0.30 7.57
C ARG A 58 -0.52 -0.95 8.08
N ALA A 59 0.64 -0.39 7.76
CA ALA A 59 1.91 -0.89 8.26
C ALA A 59 2.01 -0.77 9.79
N ALA A 60 1.55 0.35 10.37
CA ALA A 60 1.50 0.52 11.83
C ALA A 60 0.52 -0.46 12.48
N GLU A 61 -0.65 -0.68 11.89
CA GLU A 61 -1.62 -1.70 12.35
C GLU A 61 -1.00 -3.09 12.33
N ARG A 62 -0.36 -3.49 11.22
CA ARG A 62 0.31 -4.79 11.12
C ARG A 62 1.43 -4.93 12.13
N ALA A 63 2.27 -3.91 12.29
CA ALA A 63 3.33 -3.93 13.31
C ALA A 63 2.74 -4.12 14.72
N ALA A 64 1.64 -3.42 15.04
CA ALA A 64 0.94 -3.58 16.31
C ALA A 64 0.30 -4.98 16.47
N GLU A 65 -0.21 -5.58 15.39
CA GLU A 65 -0.68 -6.97 15.38
C GLU A 65 0.45 -7.95 15.77
N TYR A 66 1.69 -7.65 15.38
CA TYR A 66 2.88 -8.42 15.76
C TYR A 66 3.56 -7.93 17.06
N GLY A 67 2.86 -7.12 17.87
CA GLY A 67 3.28 -6.73 19.21
C GLY A 67 4.08 -5.44 19.31
N ALA A 68 4.24 -4.68 18.22
CA ALA A 68 4.85 -3.35 18.30
C ALA A 68 3.98 -2.41 19.16
N ASP A 69 4.64 -1.72 20.08
CA ASP A 69 4.02 -0.69 20.91
C ASP A 69 4.32 0.72 20.37
N TYR A 70 3.68 1.74 20.96
CA TYR A 70 3.85 3.12 20.50
C TYR A 70 5.30 3.64 20.54
N PRO A 71 6.16 3.26 21.51
CA PRO A 71 7.59 3.48 21.42
C PRO A 71 8.24 2.93 20.14
N ALA A 72 8.03 1.65 19.81
CA ALA A 72 8.61 1.02 18.62
C ALA A 72 8.09 1.68 17.33
N LEU A 73 6.78 1.94 17.24
CA LEU A 73 6.17 2.63 16.10
C LEU A 73 6.70 4.06 15.94
N GLY A 74 6.88 4.78 17.06
CA GLY A 74 7.47 6.12 17.06
C GLY A 74 8.90 6.12 16.55
N ALA A 75 9.74 5.21 17.05
CA ALA A 75 11.12 5.08 16.62
C ALA A 75 11.24 4.80 15.11
N ALA A 76 10.45 3.85 14.58
CA ALA A 76 10.46 3.52 13.16
C ALA A 76 10.01 4.70 12.26
N ALA A 77 9.12 5.55 12.75
CA ALA A 77 8.59 6.69 12.02
C ALA A 77 9.29 8.04 12.36
N GLY A 78 10.40 8.00 13.11
CA GLY A 78 11.16 9.19 13.48
C GLY A 78 10.40 10.19 14.37
N MET A 79 9.49 9.70 15.22
CA MET A 79 8.68 10.54 16.12
C MET A 79 8.59 10.00 17.54
N THR A 80 8.13 10.83 18.47
CA THR A 80 7.96 10.42 19.87
C THR A 80 6.84 9.40 20.04
N ARG A 81 6.84 8.64 21.15
CA ARG A 81 5.73 7.77 21.56
C ARG A 81 4.37 8.47 21.51
N GLN A 82 4.29 9.72 22.00
CA GLN A 82 3.05 10.49 22.01
C GLN A 82 2.65 10.92 20.60
N GLY A 83 3.63 11.24 19.74
CA GLY A 83 3.41 11.47 18.31
C GLY A 83 2.80 10.24 17.62
N ALA A 84 3.36 9.06 17.86
CA ALA A 84 2.85 7.80 17.32
C ALA A 84 1.42 7.52 17.80
N ARG A 85 1.14 7.70 19.11
CA ARG A 85 -0.21 7.52 19.66
C ARG A 85 -1.24 8.49 19.06
N ARG A 86 -0.86 9.74 18.84
CA ARG A 86 -1.73 10.73 18.20
C ARG A 86 -1.98 10.40 16.73
N ARG A 87 -0.96 9.91 16.02
CA ARG A 87 -1.05 9.56 14.59
C ARG A 87 -1.86 8.27 14.36
N TRP A 88 -1.71 7.28 15.24
CA TRP A 88 -2.39 5.99 15.14
C TRP A 88 -3.12 5.65 16.45
N PRO A 89 -4.24 6.32 16.74
CA PRO A 89 -4.98 6.09 17.96
C PRO A 89 -5.56 4.66 17.99
N GLY A 90 -5.62 4.06 19.18
CA GLY A 90 -6.32 2.78 19.38
C GLY A 90 -5.54 1.52 19.02
N LEU A 91 -4.29 1.63 18.52
CA LEU A 91 -3.40 0.48 18.39
C LEU A 91 -3.11 -0.11 19.79
N SER A 92 -3.49 -1.36 20.01
CA SER A 92 -3.25 -2.09 21.25
C SER A 92 -2.30 -3.27 20.99
N PRO A 93 -1.13 -3.32 21.65
CA PRO A 93 -0.15 -4.40 21.48
C PRO A 93 -0.70 -5.79 21.85
N ARG A 94 -1.77 -5.83 22.66
CA ARG A 94 -2.28 -7.06 23.28
C ARG A 94 -3.44 -7.72 22.51
N GLY A 95 -3.98 -7.06 21.48
CA GLY A 95 -5.06 -7.61 20.63
C GLY A 95 -4.56 -8.41 19.42
N GLY A 96 -3.29 -8.24 19.05
CA GLY A 96 -2.68 -8.74 17.82
C GLY A 96 -2.52 -10.24 17.76
N ALA A 97 -1.92 -10.87 18.77
CA ALA A 97 -1.73 -12.32 18.81
C ALA A 97 -3.07 -13.10 18.74
N ALA A 98 -4.08 -12.64 19.49
CA ALA A 98 -5.40 -13.25 19.47
C ALA A 98 -6.17 -13.01 18.15
N ALA A 99 -5.98 -11.85 17.51
CA ALA A 99 -6.58 -11.56 16.20
C ALA A 99 -5.90 -12.31 15.06
N LEU A 100 -4.57 -12.45 15.10
CA LEU A 100 -3.77 -13.25 14.15
C LEU A 100 -4.10 -14.73 14.26
N HIS A 101 -4.27 -15.26 15.48
CA HIS A 101 -4.76 -16.62 15.69
C HIS A 101 -6.14 -16.81 15.02
N ARG A 102 -7.11 -15.95 15.31
CA ARG A 102 -8.44 -16.00 14.67
C ARG A 102 -8.41 -15.83 13.15
N ARG A 103 -7.46 -15.08 12.59
CA ARG A 103 -7.32 -14.88 11.15
C ARG A 103 -6.62 -16.07 10.49
N ALA A 104 -5.61 -16.65 11.14
CA ALA A 104 -4.95 -17.88 10.71
C ALA A 104 -5.93 -19.06 10.72
N GLU A 105 -6.76 -19.17 11.77
CA GLU A 105 -7.86 -20.14 11.85
C GLU A 105 -8.86 -19.97 10.70
N ARG A 106 -9.27 -18.73 10.37
CA ARG A 106 -10.14 -18.48 9.21
C ARG A 106 -9.50 -18.83 7.88
N MET A 107 -8.20 -18.56 7.69
CA MET A 107 -7.49 -18.93 6.46
C MET A 107 -7.29 -20.45 6.35
N ALA A 108 -7.06 -21.14 7.48
CA ALA A 108 -7.00 -22.60 7.52
C ALA A 108 -8.37 -23.21 7.19
N ALA A 109 -9.46 -22.68 7.78
CA ALA A 109 -10.83 -23.11 7.47
C ALA A 109 -11.23 -22.85 6.01
N ALA A 110 -10.78 -21.74 5.41
CA ALA A 110 -11.04 -21.45 4.00
C ALA A 110 -10.26 -22.39 3.05
N ARG A 111 -9.05 -22.82 3.43
CA ARG A 111 -8.28 -23.83 2.68
C ARG A 111 -8.94 -25.21 2.72
N ASP A 112 -9.50 -25.59 3.87
CA ASP A 112 -10.21 -26.86 4.06
C ASP A 112 -11.51 -26.91 3.24
N GLN A 113 -12.26 -25.80 3.17
CA GLN A 113 -13.47 -25.70 2.34
C GLN A 113 -13.19 -25.75 0.82
N SER A 114 -12.03 -25.25 0.37
CA SER A 114 -11.60 -25.43 -1.02
C SER A 114 -11.23 -26.88 -1.37
N ALA A 115 -10.85 -27.71 -0.39
CA ALA A 115 -10.55 -29.12 -0.62
C ALA A 115 -11.81 -30.00 -0.73
N VAL A 116 -12.94 -29.56 -0.15
CA VAL A 116 -14.24 -30.26 -0.24
C VAL A 116 -14.98 -29.95 -1.55
N THR A 117 -14.56 -28.90 -2.28
CA THR A 117 -15.22 -28.44 -3.50
C THR A 117 -14.38 -28.76 -4.75
N ASP A 118 -13.92 -30.00 -4.91
CA ASP A 118 -13.48 -30.52 -6.21
C ASP A 118 -14.60 -31.41 -6.81
N PRO A 119 -15.40 -30.91 -7.77
CA PRO A 119 -16.47 -31.69 -8.38
C PRO A 119 -15.97 -32.77 -9.36
N LEU A 120 -14.65 -32.87 -9.61
CA LEU A 120 -14.11 -33.74 -10.66
C LEU A 120 -13.80 -35.18 -10.19
N ALA A 121 -14.05 -35.54 -8.92
CA ALA A 121 -13.85 -36.91 -8.44
C ALA A 121 -15.01 -37.89 -8.77
N ILE A 122 -16.13 -37.43 -9.36
CA ILE A 122 -17.33 -38.27 -9.58
C ILE A 122 -17.36 -38.93 -10.98
N TYR A 123 -16.55 -38.51 -11.95
CA TYR A 123 -16.52 -39.14 -13.28
C TYR A 123 -15.26 -39.97 -13.50
N GLY A 124 -15.31 -41.24 -13.10
CA GLY A 124 -14.31 -42.21 -13.53
C GLY A 124 -14.44 -43.56 -12.87
N HIS A 125 -15.32 -44.43 -13.36
CA HIS A 125 -15.05 -45.84 -13.64
C HIS A 125 -16.30 -46.56 -14.15
N GLY A 126 -16.17 -47.28 -15.27
CA GLY A 126 -17.12 -48.30 -15.68
C GLY A 126 -17.28 -48.39 -17.19
N ASN A 127 -16.32 -49.04 -17.85
CA ASN A 127 -16.49 -49.68 -19.15
C ASN A 127 -16.68 -51.18 -18.90
#